data_AF-A0A528JCE1-F1
#
_entry.id   AF-A0A528JCE1-F1
#
_cell.length_a   1.000
_cell.length_b   1.000
_cell.length_c   1.000
_cell.angle_alpha   90.00
_cell.angle_beta   90.00
_cell.angle_gamma   90.00
#
_symmetry.space_group_name_H-M   'P 1'
#
loop_
_entity.id
_entity.type
_entity.pdbx_description
1 polymer ?
#
loop_
_entity_poly.entity_id
_entity_poly.type
_entity_poly.pdbx_seq_one_letter_code
_entity_poly.pdbx_strand_id
1 'polypeptide(L)'
;MSKLQAATPEDLQRLKLEASAYFGPKMLKEALLRLCQACGADSLDRFEKTMVDQIEAMHDDDNRANFETLKEFAIEQLYACVREVSSSPDM
;
A
#
# COMPACT_ATOMS: atom_id res chain seq x y z
N MET A 1 -4.56 25.22 17.98
CA MET A 1 -5.64 24.23 17.84
C MET A 1 -5.54 23.61 16.46
N SER A 2 -5.44 22.28 16.36
CA SER A 2 -5.34 21.61 15.05
C SER A 2 -6.68 21.73 14.33
N LYS A 3 -6.67 22.03 13.03
CA LYS A 3 -7.89 22.06 12.20
C LYS A 3 -8.63 20.71 12.20
N LEU A 4 -7.93 19.62 12.53
CA LEU A 4 -8.50 18.29 12.70
C LEU A 4 -9.40 18.16 13.94
N GLN A 5 -9.13 18.93 15.00
CA GLN A 5 -9.91 18.87 16.25
C GLN A 5 -11.31 19.49 16.10
N ALA A 6 -11.52 20.27 15.03
CA ALA A 6 -12.79 20.92 14.71
C ALA A 6 -13.49 20.30 13.47
N ALA A 7 -12.92 19.25 12.88
CA ALA A 7 -13.46 18.62 11.68
C ALA A 7 -14.65 17.70 12.04
N THR A 8 -15.65 17.64 11.16
CA THR A 8 -16.77 16.70 11.33
C THR A 8 -16.31 15.26 11.06
N PRO A 9 -17.05 14.24 11.51
CA PRO A 9 -16.74 12.84 11.19
C PRO A 9 -16.63 12.57 9.69
N GLU A 10 -17.46 13.20 8.86
CA GLU A 10 -17.44 13.08 7.40
C GLU A 10 -16.16 13.69 6.82
N ASP A 11 -15.76 14.87 7.32
CA ASP A 11 -14.51 15.51 6.92
C ASP A 11 -13.29 14.65 7.29
N LEU A 12 -13.31 14.04 8.48
CA LEU A 12 -12.25 13.12 8.92
C LEU A 12 -12.19 11.86 8.05
N GLN A 13 -13.33 11.30 7.66
CA GLN A 13 -13.36 10.12 6.80
C GLN A 13 -12.84 10.44 5.39
N ARG A 14 -13.21 11.60 4.84
CA ARG A 14 -12.66 12.08 3.56
C ARG A 14 -11.15 12.29 3.66
N LEU A 15 -10.68 13.01 4.69
CA LEU A 15 -9.25 13.25 4.92
C LEU A 15 -8.46 11.95 5.06
N LYS A 16 -9.03 10.95 5.75
CA LYS A 16 -8.42 9.62 5.87
C LYS A 16 -8.25 8.95 4.52
N LEU A 17 -9.27 8.99 3.66
CA LEU A 17 -9.21 8.42 2.31
C LEU A 17 -8.17 9.14 1.45
N GLU A 18 -8.22 10.47 1.41
CA GLU A 18 -7.28 11.30 0.65
C GLU A 18 -5.83 11.11 1.11
N ALA A 19 -5.59 11.12 2.42
CA ALA A 19 -4.27 10.92 2.98
C ALA A 19 -3.74 9.51 2.67
N SER A 20 -4.58 8.48 2.78
CA SER A 20 -4.19 7.10 2.46
C SER A 20 -3.84 6.94 0.98
N ALA A 21 -4.64 7.52 0.09
CA ALA A 21 -4.41 7.48 -1.35
C ALA A 21 -3.13 8.24 -1.76
N TYR A 22 -2.84 9.38 -1.12
CA TYR A 22 -1.68 10.21 -1.48
C TYR A 22 -0.38 9.74 -0.83
N PHE A 23 -0.39 9.44 0.47
CA PHE A 23 0.82 9.10 1.23
C PHE A 23 1.09 7.60 1.30
N GLY A 24 0.08 6.75 1.16
CA GLY A 24 0.22 5.29 1.24
C GLY A 24 1.28 4.73 0.28
N PRO A 25 1.18 4.99 -1.03
CA PRO A 25 2.17 4.52 -2.00
C PRO A 25 3.59 5.04 -1.71
N LYS A 26 3.71 6.29 -1.24
CA LYS A 26 5.00 6.92 -0.92
C LYS A 26 5.66 6.26 0.28
N MET A 27 4.88 6.02 1.33
CA MET A 27 5.35 5.33 2.54
C MET A 27 5.72 3.88 2.24
N LEU A 28 4.96 3.18 1.39
CA LEU A 28 5.29 1.82 0.96
C LEU A 28 6.61 1.78 0.18
N LYS A 29 6.77 2.65 -0.82
CA LYS A 29 8.02 2.76 -1.61
C LYS A 29 9.22 2.95 -0.69
N GLU A 30 9.13 3.90 0.22
CA GLU A 30 10.21 4.21 1.16
C GLU A 30 10.51 3.03 2.12
N ALA A 31 9.47 2.33 2.59
CA ALA A 31 9.65 1.13 3.41
C ALA A 31 10.36 0.01 2.64
N LEU A 32 10.02 -0.19 1.37
CA LEU A 32 10.65 -1.19 0.50
C LEU A 32 12.11 -0.85 0.17
N LEU A 33 12.43 0.43 -0.05
CA LEU A 33 13.82 0.88 -0.20
C LEU A 33 14.64 0.52 1.05
N ARG A 34 14.13 0.84 2.24
CA ARG A 34 14.81 0.51 3.50
C ARG A 34 14.92 -1.00 3.73
N LEU A 35 13.89 -1.77 3.35
CA LEU A 35 13.94 -3.23 3.42
C LEU A 35 15.05 -3.78 2.54
N CYS A 36 15.15 -3.31 1.28
CA CYS A 36 16.19 -3.73 0.36
C CYS A 36 17.59 -3.38 0.88
N GLN A 37 17.79 -2.15 1.37
CA GLN A 37 19.06 -1.70 1.93
C GLN A 37 19.50 -2.53 3.14
N ALA A 38 18.55 -2.98 3.97
CA ALA A 38 18.83 -3.76 5.17
C ALA A 38 19.02 -5.26 4.89
N CYS A 39 18.28 -5.82 3.93
CA CYS A 39 18.10 -7.27 3.75
C CYS A 39 18.54 -7.80 2.37
N GLY A 40 18.99 -6.94 1.46
CA GLY A 40 19.41 -7.25 0.09
C GLY A 40 18.24 -7.33 -0.90
N ALA A 41 18.58 -7.37 -2.20
CA ALA A 41 17.62 -7.32 -3.31
C ALA A 41 16.54 -8.42 -3.26
N ASP A 42 16.92 -9.66 -2.91
CA ASP A 42 16.00 -10.81 -2.80
C ASP A 42 14.90 -10.63 -1.74
N SER A 43 15.00 -9.60 -0.90
CA SER A 43 13.94 -9.24 0.06
C SER A 43 12.69 -8.70 -0.65
N LEU A 44 12.83 -8.03 -1.80
CA LEU A 44 11.70 -7.47 -2.55
C LEU A 44 10.85 -8.58 -3.17
N ASP A 45 11.47 -9.58 -3.81
CA ASP A 45 10.74 -10.72 -4.39
C ASP A 45 9.96 -11.51 -3.34
N ARG A 46 10.57 -11.71 -2.16
CA ARG A 46 9.90 -12.38 -1.03
C ARG A 46 8.76 -11.55 -0.47
N PHE A 47 8.94 -10.23 -0.38
CA PHE A 47 7.89 -9.31 0.06
C PHE A 47 6.72 -9.32 -0.91
N GLU A 48 6.98 -9.16 -2.20
CA GLU A 48 5.97 -9.15 -3.26
C GLU A 48 5.12 -10.42 -3.21
N LYS A 49 5.76 -11.60 -3.26
CA LYS A 49 5.07 -12.88 -3.19
C LYS A 49 4.21 -13.01 -1.93
N THR A 50 4.79 -12.70 -0.76
CA THR A 50 4.08 -12.83 0.52
C THR A 50 2.84 -11.93 0.56
N MET A 51 2.95 -10.70 0.03
CA MET A 51 1.83 -9.76 0.03
C MET A 51 0.75 -10.13 -0.98
N VAL A 52 1.12 -10.65 -2.16
CA VAL A 52 0.15 -11.20 -3.13
C VAL A 52 -0.63 -12.34 -2.48
N ASP A 53 0.06 -13.33 -1.91
CA ASP A 53 -0.56 -14.47 -1.23
C ASP A 53 -1.53 -14.00 -0.12
N GLN A 54 -1.13 -12.98 0.66
CA GLN A 54 -1.99 -12.41 1.70
C GLN A 54 -3.23 -11.71 1.13
N ILE A 55 -3.07 -10.87 0.11
CA ILE A 55 -4.20 -10.16 -0.52
C ILE A 55 -5.17 -11.18 -1.13
N GLU A 56 -4.67 -12.18 -1.84
CA GLU A 56 -5.46 -13.25 -2.43
C GLU A 56 -6.25 -14.05 -1.38
N ALA A 57 -5.66 -14.30 -0.21
CA ALA A 57 -6.30 -15.00 0.90
C ALA A 57 -7.30 -14.12 1.70
N MET A 58 -7.34 -12.80 1.48
CA MET A 58 -8.34 -11.96 2.14
C MET A 58 -9.73 -12.27 1.62
N HIS A 59 -10.68 -12.24 2.55
CA HIS A 59 -12.11 -12.34 2.30
C HIS A 59 -12.80 -11.11 2.88
N ASP A 60 -13.88 -10.69 2.23
CA ASP A 60 -14.65 -9.56 2.68
C ASP A 60 -15.91 -10.03 3.39
N ASP A 61 -15.93 -9.83 4.70
CA ASP A 61 -17.06 -10.17 5.56
C ASP A 61 -18.32 -9.33 5.21
N ASP A 62 -18.12 -8.16 4.57
CA ASP A 62 -19.19 -7.23 4.18
C ASP A 62 -19.74 -7.48 2.75
N ASN A 63 -19.24 -8.51 2.05
CA ASN A 63 -19.67 -8.92 0.71
C ASN A 63 -19.76 -7.78 -0.33
N ARG A 64 -18.75 -6.90 -0.35
CA ARG A 64 -18.60 -5.82 -1.33
C ARG A 64 -18.54 -6.44 -2.73
N ALA A 65 -19.46 -5.99 -3.59
CA ALA A 65 -19.60 -6.49 -4.96
C ALA A 65 -18.30 -6.43 -5.80
N ASN A 66 -17.36 -5.56 -5.44
CA ASN A 66 -16.12 -5.34 -6.19
C ASN A 66 -14.87 -5.82 -5.45
N PHE A 67 -14.99 -6.65 -4.42
CA PHE A 67 -13.84 -7.01 -3.57
C PHE A 67 -12.71 -7.71 -4.35
N GLU A 68 -13.02 -8.64 -5.25
CA GLU A 68 -12.01 -9.28 -6.08
C GLU A 68 -11.31 -8.28 -7.01
N THR A 69 -12.05 -7.35 -7.62
CA THR A 69 -11.44 -6.26 -8.40
C THR A 69 -10.56 -5.35 -7.55
N LEU A 70 -10.92 -5.11 -6.28
CA LEU A 70 -10.08 -4.36 -5.35
C LEU A 70 -8.77 -5.10 -5.05
N LYS A 71 -8.81 -6.43 -4.90
CA LYS A 71 -7.62 -7.27 -4.71
C LYS A 71 -6.71 -7.23 -5.93
N GLU A 72 -7.26 -7.44 -7.12
CA GLU A 72 -6.53 -7.33 -8.39
C GLU A 72 -5.83 -5.97 -8.51
N PHE A 73 -6.57 -4.89 -8.29
CA PHE A 73 -6.00 -3.54 -8.36
C PHE A 73 -4.92 -3.31 -7.30
N ALA A 74 -5.11 -3.79 -6.06
CA ALA A 74 -4.09 -3.69 -5.01
C ALA A 74 -2.80 -4.44 -5.38
N ILE A 75 -2.92 -5.63 -5.99
CA ILE A 75 -1.80 -6.42 -6.48
C ILE A 75 -1.07 -5.68 -7.62
N GLU A 76 -1.78 -5.07 -8.55
CA GLU A 76 -1.17 -4.25 -9.61
C GLU A 76 -0.38 -3.06 -9.04
N GLN A 77 -0.94 -2.36 -8.04
CA GLN A 77 -0.26 -1.27 -7.36
C GLN A 77 1.00 -1.75 -6.62
N LEU A 78 0.94 -2.93 -6.00
CA LEU A 78 2.10 -3.57 -5.37
C LEU A 78 3.21 -3.83 -6.39
N TYR A 79 2.90 -4.48 -7.53
CA TYR A 79 3.87 -4.74 -8.60
C TYR A 79 4.50 -3.46 -9.15
N ALA A 80 3.70 -2.40 -9.33
CA ALA A 80 4.22 -1.11 -9.78
C ALA A 80 5.22 -0.52 -8.77
N CYS A 81 4.90 -0.60 -7.47
CA CYS A 81 5.74 -0.07 -6.41
C CYS A 81 7.06 -0.85 -6.28
N VAL A 82 7.02 -2.18 -6.29
CA VAL A 82 8.21 -3.04 -6.24
C VAL A 82 9.11 -2.76 -7.43
N ARG A 83 8.56 -2.69 -8.64
CA ARG A 83 9.32 -2.38 -9.86
C ARG A 83 9.99 -1.01 -9.79
N GLU A 84 9.30 0.01 -9.27
CA GLU A 84 9.86 1.35 -9.09
C GLU A 84 11.07 1.31 -8.16
N VAL A 85 10.97 0.60 -7.03
CA VAL A 85 12.06 0.44 -6.06
C VAL A 85 13.22 -0.37 -6.65
N SER A 86 12.95 -1.48 -7.33
CA SER A 86 13.98 -2.31 -7.96
C SER A 86 14.75 -1.59 -9.06
N SER A 87 14.16 -0.55 -9.65
CA SER A 87 14.82 0.30 -10.65
C SER A 87 15.51 1.54 -10.06
N SER A 88 15.44 1.72 -8.74
CA SER A 88 15.99 2.89 -8.06
C SER A 88 17.52 2.83 -8.02
N PRO A 89 18.23 3.95 -8.29
CA PRO A 89 19.68 4.02 -8.12
C PRO A 89 20.11 3.96 -6.65
N ASP A 90 19.18 4.18 -5.71
CA ASP A 90 19.40 4.13 -4.25
C ASP A 90 19.21 2.72 -3.65
N MET A 91 19.13 1.71 -4.53
CA MET A 91 18.99 0.29 -4.18
C MET A 91 20.33 -0.38 -3.90
#